data_AF-A0A6G0QQV6-F1
#
_entry.id   AF-A0A6G0QQV6-F1
#
_cell.length_a   1.000
_cell.length_b   1.000
_cell.length_c   1.000
_cell.angle_alpha   90.00
_cell.angle_beta   90.00
_cell.angle_gamma   90.00
#
_symmetry.space_group_name_H-M   'P 1'
#
loop_
_entity.id
_entity.type
_entity.pdbx_description
1 polymer ?
#
loop_
_entity_poly.entity_id
_entity_poly.type
_entity_poly.pdbx_seq_one_letter_code
_entity_poly.pdbx_strand_id
1 'polypeptide(L)' 'MPVYSALVTAFEQAERKKNGLPELRRSARLADANAVADDDDLLLV' A
#
# COMPACT_ATOMS: atom_id res chain seq x y z
N MET A 1 2.23 -9.32 8.34
CA MET A 1 2.48 -8.80 9.73
C MET A 1 1.57 -7.61 10.07
N PRO A 2 0.34 -7.83 10.58
CA PRO A 2 -0.68 -6.79 10.70
C PRO A 2 -0.39 -5.71 11.76
N VAL A 3 0.45 -6.01 12.75
CA VAL A 3 0.76 -5.11 13.88
C VAL A 3 1.39 -3.79 13.42
N TYR A 4 2.17 -3.82 12.33
CA TYR A 4 2.87 -2.65 11.80
C TYR A 4 2.19 -2.03 10.57
N SER A 5 1.04 -2.54 10.14
CA SER A 5 0.34 -2.10 8.92
C SER A 5 0.08 -0.59 8.90
N ALA A 6 -0.33 -0.02 10.03
CA ALA A 6 -0.57 1.42 10.18
C ALA A 6 0.72 2.25 10.04
N LEU A 7 1.84 1.77 10.60
CA LEU A 7 3.13 2.44 10.52
C LEU A 7 3.72 2.38 9.11
N VAL A 8 3.62 1.23 8.44
CA VAL A 8 4.03 1.06 7.03
C VAL A 8 3.21 1.99 6.13
N THR A 9 1.89 2.01 6.30
CA THR A 9 1.00 2.89 5.54
C THR A 9 1.38 4.36 5.73
N ALA A 10 1.62 4.78 6.98
CA ALA A 10 2.01 6.17 7.29
C ALA A 10 3.36 6.54 6.66
N PHE A 11 4.34 5.63 6.71
CA PHE A 11 5.66 5.83 6.11
C PHE A 11 5.56 5.99 4.58
N GLU A 12 4.84 5.09 3.91
CA GLU A 12 4.66 5.14 2.47
C GLU A 12 3.92 6.40 1.99
N GLN A 13 2.93 6.87 2.75
CA GLN A 13 2.23 8.12 2.46
C GLN A 13 3.16 9.33 2.60
N ALA A 14 4.00 9.35 3.64
CA ALA A 14 4.96 10.42 3.84
C ALA A 14 5.99 10.49 2.70
N GLU A 15 6.54 9.35 2.27
CA GLU A 15 7.48 9.28 1.15
C GLU A 15 6.83 9.68 -0.17
N ARG A 16 5.57 9.28 -0.41
CA ARG A 16 4.84 9.73 -1.61
C ARG A 16 4.65 11.23 -1.64
N LYS A 17 4.23 11.83 -0.52
CA LYS A 17 4.07 13.28 -0.41
C LYS A 17 5.37 14.02 -0.68
N LYS A 18 6.49 13.54 -0.12
CA LYS A 18 7.83 14.09 -0.36
C LYS A 18 8.21 14.05 -1.85
N ASN A 19 7.81 12.99 -2.56
CA ASN A 19 8.10 12.80 -3.98
C ASN A 19 7.02 13.40 -4.91
N GLY A 20 6.01 14.09 -4.38
CA GLY A 20 4.90 14.65 -5.18
C GLY A 20 4.00 13.59 -5.84
N LEU A 21 4.03 12.35 -5.34
CA LEU A 21 3.23 11.26 -5.84
C LEU A 21 1.80 11.35 -5.29
N PRO A 22 0.78 11.02 -6.11
CA PRO A 22 -0.60 10.98 -5.65
C PRO A 22 -0.83 9.86 -4.62
N GLU A 23 -1.88 10.02 -3.82
CA GLU A 23 -2.33 8.99 -2.86
C GLU A 23 -2.64 7.67 -3.58
N LEU A 24 -2.26 6.54 -2.98
CA LEU A 24 -2.72 5.24 -3.45
C LEU A 24 -4.20 5.11 -3.18
N ARG A 25 -5.00 5.18 -4.24
CA ARG A 25 -6.44 4.91 -4.17
C ARG A 25 -6.70 3.52 -4.70
N ARG A 26 -7.36 2.69 -3.91
CA ARG A 26 -7.93 1.43 -4.40
C ARG A 26 -9.05 1.77 -5.37
N SER A 27 -8.75 1.68 -6.66
CA SER A 27 -9.77 1.83 -7.69
C SER A 27 -10.72 0.65 -7.61
N ALA A 28 -12.03 0.91 -7.52
CA ALA A 28 -13.05 -0.14 -7.54
C ALA A 28 -12.99 -0.99 -8.82
N ARG A 29 -12.48 -0.42 -9.93
CA ARG A 29 -12.27 -1.16 -11.19
C ARG A 29 -11.11 -2.16 -11.14
N LEU A 30 -10.24 -2.03 -10.15
CA LEU A 30 -9.08 -2.90 -9.93
C LEU A 30 -9.25 -3.73 -8.64
N ALA A 31 -10.50 -4.01 -8.23
CA ALA A 31 -10.80 -4.71 -6.98
C ALA A 31 -10.05 -6.05 -6.85
N ASP A 32 -10.01 -6.85 -7.92
CA ASP A 32 -9.31 -8.13 -7.94
C ASP A 32 -7.79 -7.96 -7.77
N ALA A 33 -7.20 -6.96 -8.42
CA ALA A 33 -5.79 -6.64 -8.27
C ALA A 33 -5.46 -6.03 -6.90
N ASN A 34 -6.40 -5.27 -6.31
CA ASN A 34 -6.26 -4.75 -4.95
C ASN A 34 -6.36 -5.87 -3.90
N ALA A 35 -7.14 -6.93 -4.15
CA ALA A 35 -7.25 -8.08 -3.26
C ALA A 35 -5.94 -8.87 -3.19
N VAL A 36 -5.23 -9.02 -4.32
CA VAL A 36 -3.88 -9.65 -4.36
C VAL A 36 -2.85 -8.84 -3.56
N ALA A 37 -3.04 -7.52 -3.41
CA ALA A 37 -2.18 -6.69 -2.56
C ALA A 37 -2.48 -6.82 -1.05
N ASP A 38 -3.65 -7.35 -0.67
CA ASP A 38 -4.00 -7.63 0.73
C ASP A 38 -3.48 -9.00 1.20
N ASP A 39 -3.29 -9.96 0.29
CA ASP A 39 -2.77 -11.30 0.59
C ASP A 39 -1.22 -11.32 0.61
N ASP A 40 -0.65 -10.81 1.71
CA ASP A 40 0.56 -11.26 2.46
C ASP A 40 1.89 -11.67 1.76
N ASP A 41 2.10 -11.62 0.44
CA ASP A 41 3.35 -12.13 -0.19
C ASP A 41 4.11 -11.11 -1.07
N LEU A 42 4.43 -9.94 -0.52
CA LEU A 42 5.54 -9.10 -1.02
C LEU A 42 6.69 -9.03 -0.01
N LEU A 43 7.09 -10.21 0.49
CA LEU A 43 8.47 -10.48 0.91
C LEU A 43 9.18 -11.21 -0.23
N LEU A 44 9.74 -10.46 -1.17
CA LEU A 44 10.83 -10.97 -2.02
C LEU A 44 12.11 -10.21 -1.64
N VAL A 45 12.97 -10.99 -1.01
CA VAL A 45 14.35 -10.77 -0.50
C VAL A 45 15.16 -9.74 -1.26
#